data_AF-A0A0F9SDU2-F1
#
_entry.id   AF-A0A0F9SDU2-F1
#
_cell.length_a   1.000
_cell.length_b   1.000
_cell.length_c   1.000
_cell.angle_alpha   90.00
_cell.angle_beta   90.00
_cell.angle_gamma   90.00
#
_symmetry.space_group_name_H-M   'P 1'
#
loop_
_entity.id
_entity.type
_entity.pdbx_description
1 polymer ?
#
loop_
_entity_poly.entity_id
_entity_poly.type
_entity_poly.pdbx_seq_one_letter_code
_entity_poly.pdbx_strand_id
1 'polypeptide(L)'
;MITILHILVLVTFLGDMLLTYRYVKTYKKLYPKGDYTLAEANFILRKCMKYLGLEKGMMVGSTIILLILILFVNLFSNNFMFFLLGMYFMANIYHFVNWQAMKRLIKTKNESKKKGGKKK
;
A
#
# COMPACT_ATOMS: atom_id res chain seq x y z
N MET A 1 15.87 19.07 14.85
CA MET A 1 17.03 18.26 14.41
C MET A 1 16.50 16.90 13.98
N ILE A 2 16.67 16.51 12.71
CA ILE A 2 16.21 15.19 12.23
C ILE A 2 17.08 14.12 12.89
N THR A 3 16.47 13.19 13.61
CA THR A 3 17.18 12.06 14.23
C THR A 3 17.09 10.81 13.37
N ILE A 4 17.92 9.80 13.65
CA ILE A 4 17.86 8.49 12.99
C ILE A 4 16.44 7.91 13.06
N LEU A 5 15.74 8.09 14.19
CA LEU A 5 14.36 7.62 14.37
C LEU A 5 13.39 8.28 13.37
N HIS A 6 13.58 9.57 13.06
CA HIS A 6 12.75 10.28 12.08
C HIS A 6 12.98 9.68 10.68
N ILE A 7 14.23 9.38 10.33
CA ILE A 7 14.59 8.74 9.07
C ILE A 7 13.96 7.34 8.96
N LEU A 8 13.99 6.55 10.04
CA LEU A 8 13.39 5.21 10.07
C LEU A 8 11.87 5.25 9.83
N VAL A 9 11.17 6.22 10.44
CA VAL A 9 9.73 6.42 10.21
C VAL A 9 9.45 6.76 8.74
N LEU A 10 10.23 7.67 8.15
CA LEU A 10 10.06 8.05 6.74
C LEU A 10 10.34 6.87 5.79
N VAL A 11 11.40 6.09 6.03
CA VAL A 11 11.75 4.92 5.21
C VAL A 11 10.68 3.83 5.31
N THR A 12 10.19 3.53 6.52
CA THR A 12 9.13 2.54 6.71
C THR A 12 7.81 2.98 6.06
N PHE A 13 7.48 4.27 6.11
CA PHE A 13 6.37 4.83 5.35
C PHE A 13 6.54 4.65 3.82
N LEU A 14 7.71 4.93 3.28
CA LEU A 14 7.98 4.72 1.84
C LEU A 14 7.86 3.24 1.44
N GLY A 15 8.32 2.33 2.30
CA GLY A 15 8.13 0.89 2.14
C GLY A 15 6.65 0.50 2.08
N ASP A 16 5.85 1.07 2.96
CA ASP A 16 4.40 0.84 3.02
C ASP A 16 3.72 1.31 1.73
N MET A 17 4.06 2.51 1.25
CA MET A 17 3.54 3.03 -0.02
C MET A 17 3.88 2.15 -1.22
N LEU A 18 5.10 1.60 -1.27
CA LEU A 18 5.51 0.66 -2.32
C LEU A 18 4.69 -0.64 -2.26
N LEU A 19 4.48 -1.19 -1.07
CA LEU A 19 3.70 -2.41 -0.87
C LEU A 19 2.23 -2.18 -1.21
N THR A 20 1.67 -1.05 -0.80
CA THR A 20 0.31 -0.62 -1.15
C THR A 20 0.12 -0.52 -2.66
N TYR A 21 1.04 0.14 -3.38
CA TYR A 21 0.98 0.18 -4.84
C TYR A 21 0.97 -1.23 -5.46
N ARG A 22 1.86 -2.11 -4.99
CA ARG A 22 1.94 -3.51 -5.47
C ARG A 22 0.68 -4.29 -5.15
N TYR A 23 0.12 -4.11 -3.96
CA TYR A 23 -1.11 -4.72 -3.48
C TYR A 23 -2.28 -4.29 -4.37
N VAL A 24 -2.57 -3.00 -4.47
CA VAL A 24 -3.70 -2.46 -5.25
C VAL A 24 -3.56 -2.79 -6.75
N LYS A 25 -2.35 -2.70 -7.32
CA LYS A 25 -2.09 -3.09 -8.72
C LYS A 25 -2.41 -4.57 -8.95
N THR A 26 -2.10 -5.44 -7.99
CA THR A 26 -2.39 -6.87 -8.06
C THR A 26 -3.89 -7.13 -7.88
N TYR A 27 -4.55 -6.41 -6.97
CA TYR A 27 -6.00 -6.47 -6.77
C TYR A 27 -6.77 -6.11 -8.05
N LYS A 28 -6.38 -5.00 -8.71
CA LYS A 28 -6.96 -4.57 -10.00
C LYS A 28 -6.82 -5.63 -11.09
N LYS A 29 -5.71 -6.39 -11.10
CA LYS A 29 -5.53 -7.52 -12.03
C LYS A 29 -6.45 -8.70 -11.73
N LEU A 30 -6.70 -8.97 -10.45
CA LEU A 30 -7.53 -10.09 -10.01
C LEU A 30 -9.02 -9.82 -10.27
N TYR A 31 -9.45 -8.56 -10.10
CA TYR A 31 -10.82 -8.09 -10.24
C TYR A 31 -10.92 -6.88 -11.20
N PRO A 32 -10.76 -7.08 -12.53
CA PRO A 32 -10.70 -5.97 -13.49
C PRO A 32 -12.00 -5.18 -13.64
N LYS A 33 -13.15 -5.77 -13.26
CA LYS A 33 -14.47 -5.11 -13.27
C LYS A 33 -14.86 -4.49 -11.92
N GLY A 34 -14.08 -4.73 -10.86
CA GLY A 34 -14.34 -4.23 -9.52
C GLY A 34 -13.72 -2.85 -9.26
N ASP A 35 -14.27 -2.10 -8.31
CA ASP A 35 -13.64 -0.87 -7.83
C ASP A 35 -12.39 -1.21 -7.02
N TYR A 36 -11.23 -1.07 -7.65
CA TYR A 36 -9.93 -1.35 -7.04
C TYR A 36 -9.56 -0.37 -5.92
N THR A 37 -10.24 0.78 -5.81
CA THR A 37 -9.98 1.76 -4.76
C THR A 37 -10.46 1.29 -3.39
N LEU A 38 -11.36 0.29 -3.36
CA LEU A 38 -11.82 -0.36 -2.12
C LEU A 38 -10.73 -1.19 -1.42
N ALA A 39 -9.66 -1.55 -2.14
CA ALA A 39 -8.51 -2.21 -1.57
C ALA A 39 -7.70 -1.28 -0.65
N GLU A 40 -7.92 0.03 -0.71
CA GLU A 40 -7.22 1.03 0.07
C GLU A 40 -8.09 1.58 1.21
N ALA A 41 -7.58 1.50 2.43
CA ALA A 41 -8.25 2.01 3.63
C ALA A 41 -8.01 3.51 3.83
N ASN A 42 -6.86 4.03 3.39
CA ASN A 42 -6.52 5.43 3.52
C ASN A 42 -7.40 6.28 2.59
N PHE A 43 -8.20 7.15 3.20
CA PHE A 43 -9.15 7.99 2.48
C PHE A 43 -8.51 8.93 1.47
N ILE A 44 -7.32 9.48 1.76
CA ILE A 44 -6.58 10.38 0.87
C ILE A 44 -6.15 9.60 -0.38
N LEU A 45 -5.46 8.48 -0.20
CA LEU A 45 -5.04 7.61 -1.31
C LEU A 45 -6.23 7.13 -2.13
N ARG A 46 -7.30 6.68 -1.45
CA ARG A 46 -8.52 6.21 -2.11
C ARG A 46 -9.16 7.29 -2.98
N LYS A 47 -9.29 8.52 -2.47
CA LYS A 47 -9.80 9.65 -3.26
C LYS A 47 -8.87 9.97 -4.42
N CYS A 48 -7.56 10.11 -4.19
CA CYS A 48 -6.62 10.44 -5.25
C CYS A 48 -6.62 9.38 -6.36
N MET A 49 -6.63 8.08 -6.03
CA MET A 49 -6.73 6.99 -7.01
C MET A 49 -8.06 7.00 -7.79
N LYS A 50 -9.17 7.32 -7.12
CA LYS A 50 -10.49 7.38 -7.77
C LYS A 50 -10.54 8.49 -8.82
N TYR A 51 -9.97 9.66 -8.55
CA TYR A 51 -10.04 10.82 -9.46
C TYR A 51 -8.91 10.86 -10.49
N LEU A 52 -7.69 10.45 -10.13
CA LEU A 52 -6.50 10.60 -10.98
C LEU A 52 -6.04 9.28 -11.61
N GLY A 53 -6.67 8.16 -11.25
CA GLY A 53 -6.23 6.81 -11.60
C GLY A 53 -5.13 6.28 -10.67
N LEU A 54 -4.84 4.99 -10.76
CA LEU A 54 -3.95 4.29 -9.83
C LEU A 54 -2.56 4.94 -9.71
N GLU A 55 -1.85 5.17 -10.81
CA GLU A 55 -0.45 5.62 -10.76
C GLU A 55 -0.31 7.07 -10.31
N LYS A 56 -1.01 7.99 -10.97
CA LYS A 56 -1.01 9.42 -10.60
C LYS A 56 -1.64 9.64 -9.23
N GLY A 57 -2.72 8.92 -8.92
CA GLY A 57 -3.41 9.03 -7.64
C GLY A 57 -2.58 8.52 -6.46
N MET A 58 -1.84 7.42 -6.62
CA MET A 58 -0.88 6.98 -5.62
C MET A 58 0.23 8.01 -5.43
N MET A 59 0.83 8.52 -6.52
CA MET A 59 1.90 9.51 -6.41
C MET A 59 1.43 10.79 -5.69
N VAL A 60 0.31 11.38 -6.12
CA VAL A 60 -0.22 12.62 -5.52
C VAL A 60 -0.65 12.38 -4.07
N GLY A 61 -1.39 11.29 -3.80
CA GLY A 61 -1.86 10.98 -2.46
C GLY A 61 -0.71 10.66 -1.49
N SER A 62 0.29 9.89 -1.93
CA SER A 62 1.50 9.61 -1.14
C SER A 62 2.29 10.87 -0.85
N THR A 63 2.39 11.83 -1.79
CA THR A 63 3.05 13.12 -1.54
C THR A 63 2.31 13.94 -0.49
N ILE A 64 0.98 14.01 -0.56
CA ILE A 64 0.16 14.70 0.46
C ILE A 64 0.40 14.07 1.84
N ILE A 65 0.33 12.74 1.94
CA ILE A 65 0.55 12.04 3.21
C ILE A 65 2.00 12.21 3.71
N LEU A 66 2.98 12.21 2.81
CA LEU A 66 4.38 12.43 3.16
C LEU A 66 4.59 13.81 3.78
N LEU A 67 3.98 14.86 3.21
CA LEU A 67 4.06 16.22 3.77
C LEU A 67 3.42 16.29 5.16
N ILE A 68 2.25 15.65 5.34
CA ILE A 68 1.61 15.53 6.65
C ILE A 68 2.53 14.79 7.62
N LEU A 69 3.11 13.66 7.20
CA LEU A 69 4.00 12.87 8.03
C LEU A 69 5.25 13.67 8.43
N ILE A 70 5.89 14.40 7.51
CA ILE A 70 7.04 15.26 7.81
C ILE A 70 6.67 16.31 8.85
N LEU A 71 5.49 16.93 8.74
CA LEU A 71 4.98 17.87 9.74
C LEU A 71 4.85 17.18 11.11
N PHE A 72 4.19 16.03 11.18
CA PHE A 72 4.02 15.26 12.42
C PHE A 72 5.36 14.84 13.03
N VAL A 73 6.29 14.39 12.20
CA VAL A 73 7.61 13.92 12.66
C VAL A 73 8.42 15.08 13.28
N ASN A 74 8.21 16.32 12.85
CA ASN A 74 8.89 17.50 13.44
C ASN A 74 8.16 18.11 14.64
N LEU A 75 6.86 17.84 14.82
CA LEU A 75 6.04 18.45 15.89
C LEU A 75 5.91 17.59 17.15
N PHE A 76 6.17 16.28 17.05
CA PHE A 76 5.90 15.34 18.13
C PHE A 76 7.15 14.78 18.81
N SER A 77 7.00 14.24 20.02
CA SER A 77 8.09 13.70 20.82
C SER A 77 8.66 12.38 20.27
N ASN A 78 9.89 12.05 20.68
CA ASN A 78 10.53 10.78 20.32
C ASN A 78 9.71 9.55 20.75
N ASN A 79 8.98 9.60 21.87
CA ASN A 79 8.11 8.51 22.30
C ASN A 79 6.98 8.26 21.30
N PHE A 80 6.37 9.32 20.77
CA PHE A 80 5.36 9.20 19.73
C PHE A 80 5.95 8.66 18.43
N MET A 81 7.21 9.00 18.11
CA MET A 81 7.91 8.46 16.93
C MET A 81 8.12 6.93 17.01
N PHE A 82 8.43 6.38 18.19
CA PHE A 82 8.51 4.92 18.35
C PHE A 82 7.17 4.23 18.12
N PHE A 83 6.08 4.81 18.64
CA PHE A 83 4.73 4.32 18.38
C PHE A 83 4.40 4.35 16.88
N LEU A 84 4.69 5.47 16.21
CA LEU A 84 4.46 5.66 14.78
C LEU A 84 5.27 4.67 13.93
N LEU A 85 6.53 4.44 14.29
CA LEU A 85 7.39 3.44 13.65
C LEU A 85 6.79 2.03 13.79
N GLY A 86 6.31 1.67 14.98
CA GLY A 86 5.64 0.38 15.22
C GLY A 86 4.39 0.20 14.37
N MET A 87 3.56 1.25 14.25
CA MET A 87 2.37 1.21 13.38
C MET A 87 2.75 1.01 11.90
N TYR A 88 3.73 1.74 11.38
CA TYR A 88 4.19 1.56 10.01
C TYR A 88 4.79 0.19 9.78
N PHE A 89 5.51 -0.36 10.74
CA PHE A 89 6.05 -1.72 10.64
C PHE A 89 4.93 -2.77 10.53
N MET A 90 3.88 -2.64 11.35
CA MET A 90 2.71 -3.52 11.28
C MET A 90 1.94 -3.36 9.96
N ALA A 91 1.79 -2.13 9.45
CA ALA A 91 1.20 -1.87 8.14
C ALA A 91 2.00 -2.56 7.02
N ASN A 92 3.32 -2.43 7.02
CA ASN A 92 4.19 -3.10 6.07
C ASN A 92 4.01 -4.62 6.09
N ILE A 93 3.97 -5.24 7.28
CA ILE A 93 3.72 -6.70 7.41
C ILE A 93 2.36 -7.06 6.81
N TYR A 94 1.31 -6.32 7.18
CA TYR A 94 -0.04 -6.55 6.69
C TYR A 94 -0.13 -6.46 5.15
N HIS A 95 0.39 -5.39 4.56
CA HIS A 95 0.40 -5.20 3.11
C HIS A 95 1.24 -6.26 2.39
N PHE A 96 2.38 -6.66 2.97
CA PHE A 96 3.21 -7.72 2.40
C PHE A 96 2.48 -9.08 2.40
N VAL A 97 1.91 -9.49 3.54
CA VAL A 97 1.18 -10.76 3.66
C VAL A 97 -0.01 -10.80 2.69
N ASN A 98 -0.78 -9.72 2.63
CA ASN A 98 -1.93 -9.62 1.71
C ASN A 98 -1.52 -9.65 0.24
N TRP A 99 -0.41 -9.00 -0.11
CA TRP A 99 0.14 -9.06 -1.46
C TRP A 99 0.57 -10.49 -1.85
N GLN A 100 1.22 -11.21 -0.93
CA GLN A 100 1.59 -12.61 -1.15
C GLN A 100 0.37 -13.52 -1.30
N ALA A 101 -0.65 -13.34 -0.46
CA ALA A 101 -1.90 -14.08 -0.56
C ALA A 101 -2.57 -13.89 -1.94
N MET A 102 -2.65 -12.65 -2.44
CA MET A 102 -3.22 -12.38 -3.77
C MET A 102 -2.38 -12.97 -4.91
N LYS A 103 -1.05 -12.96 -4.81
CA LYS A 103 -0.19 -13.63 -5.79
C LYS A 103 -0.49 -15.12 -5.89
N ARG A 104 -0.68 -15.79 -4.74
CA ARG A 104 -1.06 -17.21 -4.70
C ARG A 104 -2.42 -17.44 -5.36
N LEU A 105 -3.42 -16.60 -5.07
CA LEU A 105 -4.74 -16.68 -5.69
C LEU A 105 -4.68 -16.55 -7.23
N ILE A 106 -3.88 -15.61 -7.75
CA ILE A 106 -3.68 -15.46 -9.21
C ILE A 106 -3.06 -16.74 -9.80
N LYS A 107 -2.04 -17.30 -9.16
CA LYS A 107 -1.38 -18.53 -9.61
C LYS A 107 -2.39 -19.68 -9.71
N THR A 108 -3.17 -19.93 -8.65
CA THR A 108 -4.19 -20.97 -8.63
C THR A 108 -5.26 -20.78 -9.70
N LYS A 109 -5.72 -19.54 -9.93
CA LYS A 109 -6.70 -19.20 -10.96
C LYS A 109 -6.18 -19.46 -12.38
N ASN A 110 -4.89 -19.26 -12.62
CA ASN A 110 -4.29 -19.52 -13.94
C ASN A 110 -4.09 -21.02 -14.18
N GLU A 111 -3.74 -21.79 -13.15
CA GLU A 111 -3.60 -23.25 -13.21
C GLU A 111 -4.95 -23.93 -13.47
N SER A 112 -6.04 -23.47 -12.84
CA SER A 112 -7.38 -24.01 -13.08
C SER A 112 -7.87 -23.74 -14.51
N LYS A 113 -7.63 -22.54 -15.05
CA LYS A 113 -7.92 -22.23 -16.46
C LYS A 113 -7.17 -23.12 -17.45
N LYS A 114 -5.88 -23.38 -17.21
CA LYS A 114 -5.07 -24.27 -18.06
C LYS A 114 -5.58 -25.72 -18.04
N LYS A 115 -6.08 -26.21 -16.90
CA LYS A 115 -6.65 -27.56 -16.77
C LYS A 115 -8.05 -27.67 -17.40
N GLY A 116 -8.88 -26.63 -17.29
CA GLY A 116 -10.22 -26.59 -17.89
C GLY A 116 -10.23 -26.39 -19.41
N GLY A 117 -9.21 -25.73 -19.97
CA GLY A 117 -9.06 -25.52 -21.42
C GLY A 117 -8.63 -26.75 -22.22
N LYS A 118 -8.23 -27.85 -21.56
CA LYS A 118 -7.86 -29.12 -22.21
C LYS A 118 -9.04 -30.08 -22.44
N LYS A 119 -10.28 -29.65 -22.14
CA LYS A 119 -11.50 -30.46 -22.26
C LYS A 119 -12.43 -30.06 -23.43
N LYS A 120 -11.93 -29.36 -24.44
CA LYS A 120 -12.68 -29.08 -25.67
C LYS A 120 -11.93 -29.63 -26.88
#